data_AF-A0A967T590-F1
#
_entry.id   AF-A0A967T590-F1
#
_cell.length_a   1.000
_cell.length_b   1.000
_cell.length_c   1.000
_cell.angle_alpha   90.00
_cell.angle_beta   90.00
_cell.angle_gamma   90.00
#
_symmetry.space_group_name_H-M   'P 1'
#
loop_
_entity.id
_entity.type
_entity.pdbx_description
1 polymer ?
#
loop_
_entity_poly.entity_id
_entity_poly.type
_entity_poly.pdbx_seq_one_letter_code
_entity_poly.pdbx_strand_id
1 'polypeptide(L)'
;GNHDNWTRNHLEERGFYLIHEQYQFTADDKEILILHGDGLNDPKYNLKRPFMHQILRSRLFVRLFQTIFPPRTGNTIMKYFSRITRKMDWETRKENQLNDWAKYQLKNSDVDIILSGHDHIPRRKQFPFGTYINLGTFYNHRTMVFYNNDGISLVYWKPELQTLQPFETSSN
;
A
#
# COMPACT_ATOMS: atom_id res chain seq x y z
N GLY A 1 -2.10 -4.44 4.89
CA GLY A 1 -2.89 -3.62 3.94
C GLY A 1 -4.38 -3.92 4.05
N ASN A 2 -5.16 -3.69 3.00
CA ASN A 2 -6.62 -3.84 3.02
C ASN A 2 -7.15 -5.29 3.11
N HIS A 3 -6.32 -6.30 2.83
CA HIS A 3 -6.71 -7.72 2.80
C HIS A 3 -6.34 -8.51 4.06
N ASP A 4 -5.51 -7.90 4.91
CA ASP A 4 -4.67 -8.53 5.90
C ASP A 4 -4.74 -7.75 7.23
N ASN A 5 -5.89 -7.11 7.46
CA ASN A 5 -6.16 -6.34 8.67
C ASN A 5 -6.48 -7.20 9.90
N TRP A 6 -6.76 -8.50 9.72
CA TRP A 6 -7.22 -9.40 10.79
C TRP A 6 -6.17 -10.47 11.11
N THR A 7 -4.94 -10.04 11.31
CA THR A 7 -3.81 -10.94 11.63
C THR A 7 -3.82 -11.40 13.09
N ARG A 8 -4.61 -10.77 13.97
CA ARG A 8 -4.51 -10.93 15.42
C ARG A 8 -3.04 -10.75 15.81
N ASN A 9 -2.44 -11.75 16.46
CA ASN A 9 -1.02 -11.73 16.84
C ASN A 9 -0.17 -12.66 15.96
N HIS A 10 -0.74 -13.23 14.89
CA HIS A 10 -0.08 -14.29 14.09
C HIS A 10 1.26 -13.88 13.48
N LEU A 11 1.38 -12.61 13.05
CA LEU A 11 2.60 -12.06 12.47
C LEU A 11 3.61 -11.72 13.58
N GLU A 12 3.15 -11.11 14.66
CA GLU A 12 3.94 -10.88 15.88
C GLU A 12 4.57 -12.16 16.42
N GLU A 13 3.78 -13.24 16.54
CA GLU A 13 4.22 -14.57 16.98
C GLU A 13 5.26 -15.21 16.05
N ARG A 14 5.39 -14.72 14.82
CA ARG A 14 6.41 -15.16 13.84
C ARG A 14 7.65 -14.28 13.83
N GLY A 15 7.76 -13.32 14.74
CA GLY A 15 8.90 -12.41 14.86
C GLY A 15 8.81 -11.18 13.95
N PHE A 16 7.64 -10.89 13.37
CA PHE A 16 7.45 -9.64 12.63
C PHE A 16 7.08 -8.49 13.57
N TYR A 17 7.70 -7.33 13.35
CA TYR A 17 7.24 -6.07 13.94
C TYR A 17 6.07 -5.52 13.10
N LEU A 18 4.93 -5.33 13.74
CA LEU A 18 3.73 -4.80 13.10
C LEU A 18 3.73 -3.28 13.17
N ILE A 19 3.77 -2.64 12.01
CA ILE A 19 3.52 -1.20 11.86
C ILE A 19 2.14 -1.01 11.25
N HIS A 20 1.32 -0.20 11.90
CA HIS A 20 -0.04 0.08 11.47
C HIS A 20 -0.14 1.43 10.77
N GLU A 21 -1.00 1.49 9.75
CA GLU A 21 -1.33 2.69 8.96
C GLU A 21 -0.18 3.24 8.11
N GLN A 22 0.85 3.83 8.72
CA GLN A 22 2.00 4.42 8.03
C GLN A 22 3.28 4.32 8.88
N TYR A 23 4.43 4.43 8.22
CA TYR A 23 5.74 4.53 8.86
C TYR A 23 6.50 5.71 8.28
N GLN A 24 7.15 6.50 9.13
CA GLN A 24 8.01 7.60 8.71
C GLN A 24 9.39 7.43 9.31
N PHE A 25 10.43 7.66 8.50
CA PHE A 25 11.82 7.61 8.93
C PHE A 25 12.68 8.50 8.02
N THR A 26 13.85 8.89 8.53
CA THR A 26 14.84 9.67 7.79
C THR A 26 15.95 8.75 7.29
N ALA A 27 16.37 8.90 6.04
CA ALA A 27 17.56 8.25 5.49
C ALA A 27 18.22 9.18 4.46
N ASP A 28 19.55 9.32 4.50
CA ASP A 28 20.32 10.27 3.68
C ASP A 28 19.74 11.70 3.66
N ASP A 29 19.37 12.21 4.84
CA ASP A 29 18.72 13.52 5.02
C ASP A 29 17.41 13.67 4.22
N LYS A 30 16.76 12.55 3.87
CA LYS A 30 15.44 12.50 3.23
C LYS A 30 14.39 11.96 4.17
N GLU A 31 13.27 12.67 4.27
CA GLU A 31 12.08 12.22 4.98
C GLU A 31 11.27 11.27 4.11
N ILE A 32 11.13 10.02 4.57
CA ILE A 32 10.47 8.95 3.82
C ILE A 32 9.19 8.52 4.52
N LEU A 33 8.07 8.55 3.80
CA LEU A 33 6.78 8.07 4.25
C LEU A 33 6.41 6.76 3.53
N ILE A 34 6.19 5.70 4.30
CA ILE A 34 5.69 4.41 3.83
C ILE A 34 4.25 4.21 4.28
N LEU A 35 3.39 3.76 3.37
CA LEU A 35 2.01 3.40 3.68
C LEU A 35 1.47 2.37 2.69
N HIS A 36 0.33 1.74 2.99
CA HIS A 36 -0.30 0.83 2.03
C HIS A 36 -0.90 1.57 0.82
N GLY A 37 -1.66 2.65 1.08
CA GLY A 37 -2.32 3.47 0.05
C GLY A 37 -3.85 3.33 -0.03
N ASP A 38 -4.48 2.47 0.79
CA ASP A 38 -5.95 2.29 0.82
C ASP A 38 -6.71 3.28 1.71
N GLY A 39 -5.99 4.25 2.28
CA GLY A 39 -6.54 5.20 3.24
C GLY A 39 -5.88 5.13 4.60
N LEU A 40 -5.74 6.30 5.22
CA LEU A 40 -5.23 6.48 6.58
C LEU A 40 -6.34 7.00 7.49
N ASN A 41 -6.27 6.65 8.77
CA ASN A 41 -7.17 7.20 9.79
C ASN A 41 -6.78 8.62 10.22
N ASP A 42 -5.50 8.97 10.10
CA ASP A 42 -5.01 10.28 10.49
C ASP A 42 -5.47 11.36 9.49
N PRO A 43 -6.28 12.34 9.91
CA PRO A 43 -6.81 13.37 9.02
C PRO A 43 -5.72 14.29 8.45
N LYS A 44 -4.54 14.38 9.07
CA LYS A 44 -3.40 15.18 8.58
C LYS A 44 -3.03 14.82 7.15
N TYR A 45 -3.08 13.52 6.83
CA TYR A 45 -2.73 13.04 5.49
C TYR A 45 -3.84 13.21 4.47
N ASN A 46 -5.09 13.49 4.87
CA ASN A 46 -6.23 13.62 3.94
C ASN A 46 -6.36 12.46 2.92
N LEU A 47 -5.89 11.25 3.26
CA LEU A 47 -6.07 10.05 2.44
C LEU A 47 -7.26 9.25 2.99
N LYS A 48 -8.47 9.60 2.56
CA LYS A 48 -9.68 9.04 3.15
C LYS A 48 -9.84 7.56 2.79
N ARG A 49 -9.88 6.72 3.83
CA ARG A 49 -10.26 5.31 3.73
C ARG A 49 -11.72 5.15 3.31
N PRO A 50 -12.05 4.28 2.33
CA PRO A 50 -13.45 4.07 1.96
C PRO A 50 -14.27 3.53 3.14
N PHE A 51 -15.53 3.95 3.24
CA PHE A 51 -16.39 3.65 4.40
C PHE A 51 -16.50 2.15 4.72
N MET A 52 -16.67 1.31 3.68
CA MET A 52 -16.70 -0.15 3.86
C MET A 52 -15.42 -0.67 4.52
N HIS A 53 -14.25 -0.18 4.11
CA HIS A 53 -12.97 -0.56 4.72
C HIS A 53 -12.82 -0.08 6.16
N GLN A 54 -13.53 0.97 6.56
CA GLN A 54 -13.61 1.39 7.98
C GLN A 54 -14.48 0.41 8.77
N ILE A 55 -15.64 0.00 8.24
CA ILE A 55 -16.51 -1.02 8.86
C ILE A 55 -15.75 -2.33 9.05
N LEU A 56 -15.07 -2.82 8.01
CA LEU A 56 -14.31 -4.07 8.07
C LEU A 56 -13.18 -4.04 9.11
N ARG A 57 -12.72 -2.85 9.53
CA ARG A 57 -11.71 -2.67 10.58
C ARG A 57 -12.30 -2.37 11.97
N SER A 58 -13.61 -2.13 12.06
CA SER A 58 -14.28 -1.85 13.33
C SER A 58 -14.22 -3.06 14.27
N ARG A 59 -13.76 -2.85 15.51
CA ARG A 59 -13.73 -3.90 16.55
C ARG A 59 -15.10 -4.55 16.76
N LEU A 60 -16.17 -3.77 16.68
CA LEU A 60 -17.54 -4.29 16.84
C LEU A 60 -17.91 -5.21 15.68
N PHE A 61 -17.68 -4.77 14.44
CA PHE A 61 -17.95 -5.58 13.26
C PHE A 61 -17.14 -6.89 13.28
N VAL A 62 -15.83 -6.80 13.55
CA VAL A 62 -14.95 -7.97 13.60
C VAL A 62 -15.42 -8.97 14.65
N ARG A 63 -15.80 -8.51 15.85
CA ARG A 63 -16.34 -9.37 16.91
C ARG A 63 -17.65 -10.04 16.47
N LEU A 64 -18.62 -9.27 16.00
CA LEU A 64 -19.91 -9.81 15.56
C LEU A 64 -19.75 -10.82 14.42
N PHE A 65 -18.94 -10.47 13.41
CA PHE A 65 -18.68 -11.33 12.26
C PHE A 65 -18.07 -12.68 12.69
N GLN A 66 -17.08 -12.65 13.59
CA GLN A 66 -16.43 -13.85 14.11
C GLN A 66 -17.33 -14.69 15.03
N THR A 67 -18.29 -14.06 15.72
CA THR A 67 -19.28 -14.77 16.54
C THR A 67 -20.35 -15.46 15.69
N ILE A 68 -20.81 -14.79 14.62
CA ILE A 68 -21.93 -15.28 13.79
C ILE A 68 -21.47 -16.34 12.80
N PHE A 69 -20.32 -16.15 12.15
CA PHE A 69 -19.89 -17.00 11.04
C PHE A 69 -18.75 -17.92 11.45
N PRO A 70 -18.90 -19.26 11.28
CA PRO A 70 -17.78 -20.18 11.37
C PRO A 70 -16.65 -19.79 10.41
N PRO A 71 -15.38 -20.10 10.72
CA PRO A 71 -14.22 -19.62 9.94
C PRO A 71 -14.30 -19.90 8.44
N ARG A 72 -14.79 -21.07 8.02
CA ARG A 72 -14.94 -21.44 6.60
C ARG A 72 -15.94 -20.53 5.89
N THR A 73 -17.11 -20.32 6.49
CA THR A 73 -18.17 -19.46 5.96
C THR A 73 -17.72 -18.00 5.93
N GLY A 74 -17.11 -17.52 7.01
CA GLY A 74 -16.57 -16.16 7.09
C GLY A 74 -15.53 -15.88 5.99
N ASN A 75 -14.62 -16.82 5.75
CA ASN A 75 -13.64 -16.70 4.68
C ASN A 75 -14.28 -16.66 3.29
N THR A 76 -15.29 -17.49 3.04
CA THR A 76 -16.03 -17.47 1.75
C THR A 76 -16.72 -16.13 1.52
N ILE A 77 -17.39 -15.60 2.55
CA ILE A 77 -18.05 -14.29 2.50
C ILE A 77 -17.02 -13.18 2.21
N MET A 78 -15.90 -13.14 2.95
CA MET A 78 -14.86 -12.12 2.75
C MET A 78 -14.18 -12.20 1.38
N LYS A 79 -13.99 -13.42 0.84
CA LYS A 79 -13.49 -13.61 -0.54
C LYS A 79 -14.47 -13.06 -1.58
N TYR A 80 -15.77 -13.28 -1.38
CA TYR A 80 -16.81 -12.75 -2.27
C TYR A 80 -16.84 -11.21 -2.24
N PHE A 81 -16.84 -10.60 -1.05
CA PHE A 81 -16.75 -9.13 -0.90
C PHE A 81 -15.48 -8.56 -1.53
N SER A 82 -14.33 -9.23 -1.38
CA SER A 82 -13.06 -8.82 -2.00
C SER A 82 -13.09 -8.86 -3.52
N ARG A 83 -13.95 -9.69 -4.13
CA ARG A 83 -14.15 -9.73 -5.60
C ARG A 83 -15.02 -8.56 -6.06
N ILE A 84 -16.09 -8.26 -5.33
CA ILE A 84 -17.01 -7.15 -5.65
C ILE A 84 -16.28 -5.81 -5.57
N THR A 85 -15.65 -5.54 -4.42
CA THR A 85 -14.94 -4.27 -4.17
C THR A 85 -13.85 -4.02 -5.21
N ARG A 86 -13.09 -5.05 -5.58
CA ARG A 86 -12.09 -4.96 -6.64
C ARG A 86 -12.67 -4.60 -8.01
N LYS A 87 -13.84 -5.13 -8.35
CA LYS A 87 -14.52 -4.79 -9.62
C LYS A 87 -14.97 -3.33 -9.62
N MET A 88 -15.48 -2.83 -8.50
CA MET A 88 -15.84 -1.42 -8.34
C MET A 88 -14.61 -0.50 -8.37
N ASP A 89 -13.48 -0.97 -7.83
CA ASP A 89 -12.23 -0.22 -7.78
C ASP A 89 -11.55 -0.06 -9.15
N TRP A 90 -11.79 -0.99 -10.08
CA TRP A 90 -11.19 -1.01 -11.43
C TRP A 90 -11.83 -0.02 -12.42
N GLU A 91 -12.97 0.59 -12.09
CA GLU A 91 -13.57 1.65 -12.93
C GLU A 91 -12.74 2.94 -12.86
N THR A 92 -11.64 2.98 -13.62
CA THR A 92 -10.88 4.09 -14.24
C THR A 92 -10.56 5.36 -13.41
N ARG A 93 -10.84 5.40 -12.11
CA ARG A 93 -10.72 6.63 -11.29
C ARG A 93 -9.67 6.58 -10.17
N LYS A 94 -9.06 5.42 -9.89
CA LYS A 94 -8.19 5.25 -8.71
C LYS A 94 -6.71 5.55 -8.91
N GLU A 95 -6.12 5.28 -10.07
CA GLU A 95 -4.67 5.51 -10.25
C GLU A 95 -4.31 6.99 -10.05
N ASN A 96 -5.13 7.90 -10.58
CA ASN A 96 -4.94 9.33 -10.40
C ASN A 96 -5.13 9.77 -8.94
N GLN A 97 -6.05 9.17 -8.20
CA GLN A 97 -6.33 9.59 -6.82
C GLN A 97 -5.09 9.46 -5.92
N LEU A 98 -4.38 8.33 -5.96
CA LEU A 98 -3.19 8.14 -5.13
C LEU A 98 -2.00 8.96 -5.65
N ASN A 99 -1.88 9.14 -6.97
CA ASN A 99 -0.89 10.02 -7.58
C ASN A 99 -1.06 11.48 -7.15
N ASP A 100 -2.29 11.99 -7.25
CA ASP A 100 -2.65 13.37 -6.93
C ASP A 100 -2.50 13.63 -5.43
N TRP A 101 -2.90 12.65 -4.61
CA TRP A 101 -2.65 12.68 -3.18
C TRP A 101 -1.16 12.75 -2.86
N ALA A 102 -0.34 11.85 -3.44
CA ALA A 102 1.10 11.82 -3.18
C ALA A 102 1.76 13.13 -3.64
N LYS A 103 1.38 13.64 -4.81
CA LYS A 103 1.83 14.93 -5.33
C LYS A 103 1.48 16.07 -4.37
N TYR A 104 0.28 16.08 -3.82
CA TYR A 104 -0.14 17.07 -2.83
C TYR A 104 0.68 16.97 -1.55
N GLN A 105 0.89 15.77 -1.01
CA GLN A 105 1.65 15.57 0.22
C GLN A 105 3.12 15.97 0.07
N LEU A 106 3.77 15.54 -0.99
CA LEU A 106 5.17 15.92 -1.29
C LEU A 106 5.33 17.44 -1.47
N LYS A 107 4.30 18.15 -1.93
CA LYS A 107 4.37 19.61 -2.11
C LYS A 107 4.14 20.40 -0.82
N ASN A 108 3.34 19.87 0.10
CA ASN A 108 2.80 20.63 1.25
C ASN A 108 3.24 20.06 2.61
N SER A 109 4.23 19.19 2.63
CA SER A 109 4.83 18.64 3.85
C SER A 109 6.35 18.53 3.69
N ASP A 110 7.05 18.17 4.76
CA ASP A 110 8.49 17.96 4.75
C ASP A 110 8.89 16.58 4.19
N VAL A 111 7.94 15.80 3.65
CA VAL A 111 8.21 14.47 3.09
C VAL A 111 8.84 14.59 1.71
N ASP A 112 10.05 14.03 1.55
CA ASP A 112 10.74 13.97 0.26
C ASP A 112 10.31 12.78 -0.60
N ILE A 113 10.02 11.63 0.03
CA ILE A 113 9.75 10.37 -0.67
C ILE A 113 8.53 9.69 -0.07
N ILE A 114 7.58 9.32 -0.94
CA ILE A 114 6.41 8.51 -0.56
C ILE A 114 6.50 7.14 -1.24
N LEU A 115 6.44 6.08 -0.44
CA LEU A 115 6.42 4.70 -0.88
C LEU A 115 5.06 4.08 -0.55
N SER A 116 4.39 3.53 -1.57
CA SER A 116 3.11 2.84 -1.37
C SER A 116 2.93 1.57 -2.20
N GLY A 117 1.77 0.94 -2.04
CA GLY A 117 1.30 -0.12 -2.92
C GLY A 117 -0.20 0.04 -3.20
N HIS A 118 -1.00 -0.94 -2.78
CA HIS A 118 -2.47 -0.94 -2.90
C HIS A 118 -3.04 -1.10 -4.31
N ASP A 119 -2.75 -0.22 -5.27
CA ASP A 119 -3.41 -0.28 -6.60
C ASP A 119 -2.76 -1.27 -7.57
N HIS A 120 -1.64 -1.88 -7.17
CA HIS A 120 -0.92 -2.93 -7.89
C HIS A 120 -0.31 -2.49 -9.23
N ILE A 121 -0.23 -1.18 -9.49
CA ILE A 121 0.37 -0.62 -10.71
C ILE A 121 1.75 -0.06 -10.35
N PRO A 122 2.85 -0.76 -10.69
CA PRO A 122 4.19 -0.28 -10.37
C PRO A 122 4.52 0.99 -11.14
N ARG A 123 4.99 2.02 -10.45
CA ARG A 123 5.36 3.31 -11.07
C ARG A 123 6.26 4.14 -10.17
N ARG A 124 7.12 4.94 -10.79
CA ARG A 124 7.90 6.00 -10.16
C ARG A 124 7.51 7.33 -10.78
N LYS A 125 7.08 8.29 -9.97
CA LYS A 125 6.77 9.67 -10.39
C LYS A 125 7.73 10.63 -9.70
N GLN A 126 8.52 11.32 -10.51
CA GLN A 126 9.43 12.37 -10.05
C GLN A 126 8.72 13.72 -10.15
N PHE A 127 8.73 14.48 -9.06
CA PHE A 127 8.28 15.87 -9.01
C PHE A 127 9.45 16.78 -8.61
N PRO A 128 9.34 18.11 -8.83
CA PRO A 128 10.39 19.06 -8.39
C PRO A 128 10.63 19.08 -6.87
N PHE A 129 9.65 18.63 -6.08
CA PHE A 129 9.64 18.68 -4.62
C PHE A 129 9.69 17.30 -3.95
N GLY A 130 9.86 16.22 -4.72
CA GLY A 130 9.93 14.87 -4.14
C GLY A 130 9.60 13.76 -5.11
N THR A 131 9.64 12.52 -4.61
CA THR A 131 9.44 11.31 -5.42
C THR A 131 8.34 10.45 -4.84
N TYR A 132 7.43 10.00 -5.69
CA TYR A 132 6.43 9.00 -5.34
C TYR A 132 6.74 7.68 -6.04
N ILE A 133 6.77 6.58 -5.28
CA ILE A 133 6.95 5.23 -5.80
C ILE A 133 5.80 4.37 -5.33
N ASN A 134 5.11 3.77 -6.28
CA ASN A 134 4.09 2.77 -6.01
C ASN A 134 4.58 1.39 -6.47
N LEU A 135 4.44 0.40 -5.59
CA LEU A 135 4.81 -0.98 -5.88
C LEU A 135 3.69 -1.72 -6.62
N GLY A 136 4.09 -2.54 -7.58
CA GLY A 136 3.25 -3.56 -8.18
C GLY A 136 3.13 -4.81 -7.30
N THR A 137 2.35 -5.78 -7.74
CA THR A 137 2.29 -7.09 -7.09
C THR A 137 3.55 -7.90 -7.32
N PHE A 138 4.00 -8.63 -6.29
CA PHE A 138 5.12 -9.54 -6.44
C PHE A 138 4.84 -10.67 -7.45
N TYR A 139 3.59 -11.16 -7.52
CA TYR A 139 3.21 -12.24 -8.43
C TYR A 139 3.30 -11.85 -9.92
N ASN A 140 2.78 -10.67 -10.30
CA ASN A 140 2.78 -10.25 -11.71
C ASN A 140 4.03 -9.46 -12.08
N HIS A 141 4.40 -8.48 -11.24
CA HIS A 141 5.41 -7.48 -11.58
C HIS A 141 6.77 -7.77 -10.93
N ARG A 142 6.77 -8.47 -9.80
CA ARG A 142 7.98 -8.77 -9.00
C ARG A 142 8.76 -7.52 -8.61
N THR A 143 8.06 -6.40 -8.45
CA THR A 143 8.66 -5.10 -8.14
C THR A 143 8.90 -4.92 -6.65
N MET A 144 9.95 -4.18 -6.32
CA MET A 144 10.30 -3.78 -4.97
C MET A 144 11.05 -2.45 -4.99
N VAL A 145 11.09 -1.78 -3.83
CA VAL A 145 11.99 -0.65 -3.63
C VAL A 145 13.35 -1.18 -3.25
N PHE A 146 14.39 -0.72 -3.94
CA PHE A 146 15.78 -0.99 -3.59
C PHE A 146 16.43 0.31 -3.14
N TYR A 147 17.01 0.28 -1.95
CA TYR A 147 17.71 1.40 -1.34
C TYR A 147 19.16 1.01 -1.10
N ASN A 148 20.08 1.80 -1.64
CA ASN A 148 21.53 1.62 -1.53
C ASN A 148 22.22 3.00 -1.53
N ASN A 149 23.55 3.02 -1.68
CA ASN A 149 24.35 4.26 -1.73
C ASN A 149 23.96 5.22 -2.89
N ASP A 150 23.28 4.72 -3.92
CA ASP A 150 22.81 5.54 -5.05
C ASP A 150 21.40 6.11 -4.81
N GLY A 151 20.81 5.82 -3.65
CA GLY A 151 19.50 6.26 -3.22
C GLY A 151 18.40 5.23 -3.44
N ILE A 152 17.16 5.70 -3.57
CA ILE A 152 15.95 4.88 -3.62
C ILE A 152 15.48 4.71 -5.07
N SER A 153 15.31 3.45 -5.49
CA SER A 153 14.87 3.10 -6.84
C SER A 153 13.76 2.04 -6.84
N LEU A 154 12.92 2.07 -7.87
CA LEU A 154 11.97 0.99 -8.16
C LEU A 154 12.67 -0.01 -9.08
N VAL A 155 12.73 -1.26 -8.65
CA VAL A 155 13.35 -2.36 -9.41
C VAL A 155 12.38 -3.52 -9.52
N TYR A 156 12.65 -4.45 -10.43
CA TYR A 156 11.95 -5.73 -10.49
C TYR A 156 12.95 -6.89 -10.46
N TRP A 157 12.51 -8.00 -9.87
CA TRP A 157 13.27 -9.24 -9.85
C TRP A 157 13.10 -10.00 -11.16
N LYS A 158 14.22 -10.32 -11.81
CA LYS A 158 14.29 -11.14 -13.03
C LYS A 158 14.85 -12.53 -12.70
N PRO A 159 13.98 -13.55 -12.49
CA PRO A 159 14.41 -14.85 -11.99
C PRO A 159 15.40 -15.58 -12.90
N GLU A 160 15.27 -15.39 -14.21
CA GLU A 160 16.10 -16.08 -15.21
C GLU A 160 17.57 -15.65 -15.11
N LEU A 161 17.81 -14.41 -14.64
CA LEU A 161 19.15 -13.86 -14.43
C LEU A 161 19.56 -13.86 -12.95
N GLN A 162 18.62 -14.13 -12.04
CA GLN A 162 18.80 -13.93 -10.60
C GLN A 162 19.31 -12.54 -10.23
N THR A 163 18.80 -11.50 -10.91
CA THR A 163 19.21 -10.11 -10.70
C THR A 163 18.02 -9.18 -10.50
N LEU A 164 18.27 -8.07 -9.80
CA LEU A 164 17.38 -6.90 -9.80
C LEU A 164 17.69 -6.04 -11.02
N GLN A 165 16.64 -5.58 -11.70
CA GLN A 165 16.72 -4.72 -12.87
C GLN A 165 15.94 -3.44 -12.61
N PRO A 166 16.39 -2.27 -13.10
CA PRO A 166 15.63 -1.03 -13.00
C PRO A 166 14.23 -1.19 -13.60
N PHE A 167 13.22 -0.68 -12.90
CA PHE A 167 11.85 -0.63 -13.42
C PHE A 167 11.61 0.74 -14.05
N GLU A 168 11.58 0.78 -15.39
CA GLU A 168 11.26 2.01 -16.12
C GLU A 168 9.74 2.20 -16.17
N THR A 169 9.28 3.36 -15.73
CA THR A 169 7.87 3.74 -15.86
C THR A 169 7.69 4.37 -17.23
N SER A 170 6.84 3.81 -18.08
CA SER A 170 6.49 4.44 -19.36
C SER A 170 5.92 5.83 -19.09
N SER A 171 6.57 6.88 -19.59
CA SER A 171 6.02 8.24 -19.59
C SER A 171 4.87 8.28 -20.60
N ASN A 172 3.64 8.13 -20.13
CA ASN A 172 2.43 8.56 -20.83
C ASN A 172 1.92 9.86 -20.23
#